data_AF-A0A167IW13-F1
#
_entry.id   AF-A0A167IW13-F1
#
_cell.length_a   1.000
_cell.length_b   1.000
_cell.length_c   1.000
_cell.angle_alpha   90.00
_cell.angle_beta   90.00
_cell.angle_gamma   90.00
#
_symmetry.space_group_name_H-M   'P 1'
#
loop_
_entity.id
_entity.type
_entity.pdbx_description
1 polymer ?
#
loop_
_entity_poly.entity_id
_entity_poly.type
_entity_poly.pdbx_seq_one_letter_code
_entity_poly.pdbx_strand_id
1 'polypeptide(L)'
;RLAHAMEDRNRFMAGTGQEQWAHACELCRKFFIRNGQEYTLTCAITDGVSIGRPCCAIHNCPNALSSNRARYCSSHSTLESICAVEGCDQRVEDGLRTCSLAEHMLLESNYKAIGQSFNLLKTQLQLEEVEVATKNVEAKRTEKKDVKPMARFARRRTHNEQLVVRPCGIILARGTFYGAEALGSEFLTTVFPSRRSAPDVLFYDNNCQLHRYIADHPRLQEHFQDTALVVDIFHFKSKHSEKDLYCNRHCNALAYPELFDEESKTWTFNSSACEQTNAWLNNFQPIVREMLPVRYEFFLDEVIKERNRHRVEELQKRGHMPHLVPASELID
;
A
#
# COMPACT_ATOMS: atom_id res chain seq x y z
N ARG A 1 -4.50 28.79 -1.66
CA ARG A 1 -3.74 29.30 -2.82
C ARG A 1 -2.93 28.22 -3.53
N LEU A 2 -2.23 27.30 -2.83
CA LEU A 2 -1.42 26.25 -3.49
C LEU A 2 -2.16 24.92 -3.76
N ALA A 3 -3.36 24.69 -3.21
CA ALA A 3 -4.04 23.40 -3.28
C ALA A 3 -4.25 22.88 -4.72
N HIS A 4 -4.72 23.73 -5.62
CA HIS A 4 -4.92 23.34 -7.03
C HIS A 4 -3.61 22.96 -7.72
N ALA A 5 -2.55 23.75 -7.53
CA ALA A 5 -1.23 23.44 -8.10
C ALA A 5 -0.65 22.13 -7.51
N MET A 6 -0.90 21.85 -6.23
CA MET A 6 -0.53 20.57 -5.62
C MET A 6 -1.33 19.41 -6.22
N GLU A 7 -2.64 19.58 -6.43
CA GLU A 7 -3.48 18.57 -7.09
C GLU A 7 -3.01 18.28 -8.52
N ASP A 8 -2.69 19.32 -9.30
CA ASP A 8 -2.14 19.19 -10.64
C ASP A 8 -0.82 18.41 -10.63
N ARG A 9 0.09 18.76 -9.71
CA ARG A 9 1.34 18.03 -9.52
C ARG A 9 1.08 16.57 -9.13
N ASN A 10 0.19 16.32 -8.17
CA ASN A 10 -0.10 14.95 -7.73
C ASN A 10 -0.65 14.10 -8.88
N ARG A 11 -1.50 14.67 -9.74
CA ARG A 11 -1.97 14.01 -10.96
C ARG A 11 -0.83 13.71 -11.93
N PHE A 12 0.09 14.64 -12.11
CA PHE A 12 1.28 14.43 -12.94
C PHE A 12 2.18 13.32 -12.39
N MET A 13 2.40 13.28 -11.07
CA MET A 13 3.28 12.29 -10.42
C MET A 13 2.72 10.86 -10.45
N ALA A 14 1.39 10.71 -10.53
CA ALA A 14 0.74 9.40 -10.56
C ALA A 14 1.15 8.62 -11.82
N GLY A 15 1.47 7.34 -11.65
CA GLY A 15 1.95 6.49 -12.74
C GLY A 15 3.40 6.79 -13.10
N THR A 16 3.62 7.53 -14.19
CA THR A 16 4.94 7.69 -14.82
C THR A 16 5.66 8.99 -14.46
N GLY A 17 5.09 9.84 -13.60
CA GLY A 17 5.63 11.18 -13.34
C GLY A 17 6.84 11.27 -12.41
N GLN A 18 7.24 10.16 -11.77
CA GLN A 18 8.47 10.14 -10.98
C GLN A 18 9.70 10.36 -11.86
N GLU A 19 10.64 11.19 -11.41
CA GLU A 19 11.88 11.51 -12.15
C GLU A 19 12.71 10.27 -12.50
N GLN A 20 12.61 9.24 -11.66
CA GLN A 20 13.29 7.96 -11.82
C GLN A 20 12.34 6.83 -12.29
N TRP A 21 11.20 7.16 -12.88
CA TRP A 21 10.26 6.16 -13.42
C TRP A 21 10.92 5.23 -14.44
N ALA A 22 11.70 5.78 -15.37
CA ALA A 22 12.43 5.02 -16.38
C ALA A 22 13.81 4.54 -15.91
N HIS A 23 14.03 4.41 -14.59
CA HIS A 23 15.35 4.09 -14.04
C HIS A 23 15.83 2.70 -14.45
N ALA A 24 17.10 2.64 -14.83
CA ALA A 24 17.87 1.44 -15.08
C ALA A 24 19.27 1.56 -14.47
N CYS A 25 19.80 0.44 -14.00
CA CYS A 25 21.18 0.29 -13.52
C CYS A 25 21.55 -1.19 -13.55
N GLU A 26 22.80 -1.54 -13.27
CA GLU A 26 23.29 -2.93 -13.28
C GLU A 26 22.59 -3.87 -12.27
N LEU A 27 21.94 -3.31 -11.24
CA LEU A 27 21.15 -4.07 -10.27
C LEU A 27 19.72 -4.31 -10.76
N CYS A 28 19.21 -3.45 -11.65
CA CYS A 28 17.85 -3.53 -12.17
C CYS A 28 17.75 -4.32 -13.48
N ARG A 29 18.86 -4.37 -14.25
CA ARG A 29 18.97 -5.04 -15.54
C ARG A 29 20.09 -6.06 -15.49
N LYS A 30 19.79 -7.31 -15.83
CA LYS A 30 20.76 -8.41 -15.84
C LYS A 30 20.88 -8.97 -17.24
N PHE A 31 22.12 -9.14 -17.69
CA PHE A 31 22.44 -9.64 -19.02
C PHE A 31 22.80 -11.13 -18.93
N PHE A 32 22.29 -11.89 -19.89
CA PHE A 32 22.52 -13.32 -20.00
C PHE A 32 22.83 -13.67 -21.44
N ILE A 33 23.72 -14.65 -21.64
CA ILE A 33 23.99 -15.22 -22.95
C ILE A 33 23.36 -16.61 -22.99
N ARG A 34 22.46 -16.84 -23.94
CA ARG A 34 21.84 -18.14 -24.16
C ARG A 34 21.90 -18.48 -25.64
N ASN A 35 22.49 -19.63 -25.96
CA ASN A 35 22.71 -20.08 -27.34
C ASN A 35 23.43 -19.04 -28.23
N GLY A 36 24.37 -18.27 -27.65
CA GLY A 36 25.11 -17.23 -28.37
C GLY A 36 24.34 -15.93 -28.61
N GLN A 37 23.12 -15.80 -28.10
CA GLN A 37 22.32 -14.57 -28.15
C GLN A 37 22.27 -13.91 -26.77
N GLU A 38 22.39 -12.58 -26.76
CA GLU A 38 22.27 -11.75 -25.56
C GLU A 38 20.81 -11.46 -25.25
N TYR A 39 20.44 -11.64 -23.98
CA TYR A 39 19.14 -11.32 -23.42
C TYR A 39 19.34 -10.40 -22.22
N THR A 40 18.40 -9.50 -22.01
CA THR A 40 18.34 -8.67 -20.80
C THR A 40 17.07 -8.99 -20.04
N LEU A 41 17.17 -9.18 -18.73
CA LEU A 41 16.03 -9.23 -17.84
C LEU A 41 15.96 -7.96 -16.99
N THR A 42 14.76 -7.45 -16.85
CA THR A 42 14.41 -6.33 -15.99
C THR A 42 13.44 -6.79 -14.91
N CYS A 43 13.54 -6.19 -13.73
CA CYS A 43 12.73 -6.57 -12.59
C CYS A 43 12.08 -5.36 -11.92
N ALA A 44 10.86 -5.54 -11.43
CA ALA A 44 10.23 -4.66 -10.47
C ALA A 44 9.60 -5.49 -9.33
N ILE A 45 9.48 -4.87 -8.18
CA ILE A 45 8.88 -5.43 -6.98
C ILE A 45 7.76 -4.51 -6.57
N THR A 46 6.59 -5.06 -6.24
CA THR A 46 5.50 -4.30 -5.64
C THR A 46 5.06 -4.91 -4.33
N ASP A 47 4.82 -4.06 -3.34
CA ASP A 47 4.35 -4.45 -2.02
C ASP A 47 3.63 -3.26 -1.36
N GLY A 48 2.73 -3.59 -0.43
CA GLY A 48 1.93 -2.64 0.32
C GLY A 48 2.58 -2.26 1.66
N VAL A 49 2.46 -0.99 2.03
CA VAL A 49 2.86 -0.52 3.36
C VAL A 49 1.68 0.15 4.07
N SER A 50 1.47 -0.20 5.34
CA SER A 50 0.39 0.31 6.19
C SER A 50 0.62 1.75 6.68
N ILE A 51 1.16 2.62 5.81
CA ILE A 51 1.15 4.07 5.98
C ILE A 51 -0.14 4.61 5.36
N GLY A 52 -0.74 5.65 5.95
CA GLY A 52 -2.05 6.05 5.46
C GLY A 52 -2.61 7.32 6.07
N ARG A 53 -3.70 7.80 5.47
CA ARG A 53 -4.43 9.01 5.88
C ARG A 53 -5.91 8.72 6.16
N PRO A 54 -6.64 9.65 6.79
CA PRO A 54 -8.08 9.55 6.90
C PRO A 54 -8.77 9.52 5.53
N CYS A 55 -9.79 8.68 5.39
CA CYS A 55 -10.61 8.58 4.18
C CYS A 55 -12.09 8.42 4.53
N CYS A 56 -12.94 8.44 3.50
CA CYS A 56 -14.38 8.25 3.66
C CYS A 56 -14.69 6.91 4.34
N ALA A 57 -15.67 6.92 5.25
CA ALA A 57 -16.10 5.72 5.98
C ALA A 57 -16.81 4.67 5.10
N ILE A 58 -17.21 5.03 3.87
CA ILE A 58 -17.67 4.08 2.85
C ILE A 58 -16.48 3.30 2.31
N HIS A 59 -16.63 1.97 2.27
CA HIS A 59 -15.59 1.07 1.77
C HIS A 59 -15.24 1.41 0.31
N ASN A 60 -13.94 1.38 -0.01
CA ASN A 60 -13.36 1.68 -1.32
C ASN A 60 -13.69 3.07 -1.90
N CYS A 61 -14.20 4.02 -1.10
CA CYS A 61 -14.47 5.36 -1.60
C CYS A 61 -13.18 6.20 -1.67
N PRO A 62 -12.74 6.65 -2.87
CA PRO A 62 -11.53 7.45 -3.02
C PRO A 62 -11.74 8.95 -2.78
N ASN A 63 -13.00 9.39 -2.64
CA ASN A 63 -13.33 10.81 -2.56
C ASN A 63 -12.76 11.43 -1.29
N ALA A 64 -12.16 12.61 -1.47
CA ALA A 64 -11.55 13.36 -0.38
C ALA A 64 -12.57 13.78 0.68
N LEU A 65 -12.14 13.75 1.94
CA LEU A 65 -12.88 14.35 3.04
C LEU A 65 -12.78 15.88 2.96
N SER A 66 -13.86 16.57 3.30
CA SER A 66 -13.88 18.05 3.39
C SER A 66 -12.99 18.57 4.53
N SER A 67 -12.81 17.77 5.58
CA SER A 67 -11.88 18.02 6.68
C SER A 67 -11.39 16.72 7.28
N ASN A 68 -10.29 16.77 8.04
CA ASN A 68 -9.78 15.58 8.74
C ASN A 68 -10.68 15.09 9.89
N ARG A 69 -11.75 15.83 10.22
CA ARG A 69 -12.75 15.44 11.22
C ARG A 69 -14.00 14.78 10.61
N ALA A 70 -14.24 14.97 9.31
CA ALA A 70 -15.39 14.41 8.62
C ALA A 70 -15.31 12.87 8.57
N ARG A 71 -16.45 12.17 8.70
CA ARG A 71 -16.52 10.71 8.49
C ARG A 71 -16.77 10.38 7.04
N TYR A 72 -17.56 11.21 6.36
CA TYR A 72 -17.95 11.02 4.98
C TYR A 72 -17.43 12.14 4.07
N CYS A 73 -17.19 11.81 2.80
CA CYS A 73 -16.89 12.81 1.77
C CYS A 73 -18.16 13.59 1.41
N SER A 74 -18.04 14.64 0.59
CA SER A 74 -19.19 15.46 0.16
C SER A 74 -20.30 14.63 -0.49
N SER A 75 -19.94 13.67 -1.36
CA SER A 75 -20.88 12.75 -2.03
C SER A 75 -21.64 11.83 -1.06
N HIS A 76 -21.08 11.57 0.12
CA HIS A 76 -21.66 10.70 1.15
C HIS A 76 -22.09 11.48 2.40
N SER A 77 -22.15 12.82 2.31
CA SER A 77 -22.43 13.70 3.46
C SER A 77 -23.81 13.45 4.07
N THR A 78 -24.78 12.97 3.29
CA THR A 78 -26.11 12.58 3.77
C THR A 78 -26.05 11.49 4.84
N LEU A 79 -25.05 10.62 4.81
CA LEU A 79 -24.86 9.55 5.80
C LEU A 79 -24.45 10.08 7.18
N GLU A 80 -24.02 11.33 7.31
CA GLU A 80 -23.83 11.95 8.64
C GLU A 80 -25.16 12.07 9.40
N SER A 81 -26.29 12.14 8.68
CA SER A 81 -27.62 12.28 9.25
C SER A 81 -28.35 10.96 9.50
N ILE A 82 -27.68 9.83 9.23
CA ILE A 82 -28.19 8.47 9.44
C ILE A 82 -27.43 7.83 10.61
N CYS A 83 -28.14 7.04 11.41
CA CYS A 83 -27.57 6.33 12.54
C CYS A 83 -26.33 5.53 12.14
N ALA A 84 -25.25 5.67 12.93
CA ALA A 84 -23.98 5.03 12.66
C ALA A 84 -23.96 3.51 12.92
N VAL A 85 -25.04 2.94 13.44
CA VAL A 85 -25.16 1.50 13.69
C VAL A 85 -25.47 0.78 12.39
N GLU A 86 -24.70 -0.26 12.08
CA GLU A 86 -24.87 -1.02 10.83
C GLU A 86 -26.27 -1.63 10.75
N GLY A 87 -26.94 -1.41 9.62
CA GLY A 87 -28.32 -1.87 9.39
C GLY A 87 -29.41 -0.96 9.97
N CYS A 88 -29.07 0.20 10.53
CA CYS A 88 -30.04 1.18 11.00
C CYS A 88 -30.15 2.38 10.04
N ASP A 89 -31.36 2.62 9.52
CA ASP A 89 -31.65 3.73 8.60
C ASP A 89 -32.34 4.93 9.27
N GLN A 90 -32.44 4.91 10.61
CA GLN A 90 -33.07 6.00 11.37
C GLN A 90 -32.18 7.25 11.38
N ARG A 91 -32.81 8.43 11.53
CA ARG A 91 -32.10 9.70 11.66
C ARG A 91 -31.34 9.77 12.98
N VAL A 92 -30.21 10.49 12.96
CA VAL A 92 -29.45 10.80 14.19
C VAL A 92 -30.19 11.83 15.04
N GLU A 93 -29.99 11.73 16.34
CA GLU A 93 -30.38 12.77 17.31
C GLU A 93 -29.35 13.92 17.31
N ASP A 94 -29.79 15.12 17.67
CA ASP A 94 -28.94 16.30 17.71
C ASP A 94 -27.74 16.10 18.65
N GLY A 95 -26.53 16.33 18.14
CA GLY A 95 -25.27 16.15 18.87
C GLY A 95 -24.81 14.69 19.04
N LEU A 96 -25.57 13.73 18.52
CA LEU A 96 -25.21 12.31 18.48
C LEU A 96 -24.95 11.83 17.05
N ARG A 97 -24.33 10.66 16.95
CA ARG A 97 -24.14 9.88 15.71
C ARG A 97 -25.14 8.72 15.63
N THR A 98 -26.09 8.66 16.55
CA THR A 98 -27.04 7.57 16.73
C THR A 98 -28.46 8.11 16.78
N CYS A 99 -29.43 7.26 16.45
CA CYS A 99 -30.85 7.55 16.66
C CYS A 99 -31.23 7.44 18.15
N SER A 100 -32.50 7.73 18.48
CA SER A 100 -33.05 7.67 19.84
C SER A 100 -33.15 6.28 20.47
N LEU A 101 -32.84 5.20 19.74
CA LEU A 101 -32.75 3.86 20.31
C LEU A 101 -31.70 3.79 21.43
N ALA A 102 -32.14 3.43 22.64
CA ALA A 102 -31.30 3.40 23.84
C ALA A 102 -30.03 2.55 23.67
N GLU A 103 -30.14 1.40 22.99
CA GLU A 103 -29.01 0.53 22.68
C GLU A 103 -27.96 1.23 21.80
N HIS A 104 -28.39 2.00 20.80
CA HIS A 104 -27.49 2.73 19.89
C HIS A 104 -26.81 3.89 20.62
N MET A 105 -27.57 4.68 21.38
CA MET A 105 -26.99 5.77 22.20
C MET A 105 -25.98 5.23 23.21
N LEU A 106 -26.26 4.06 23.80
CA LEU A 106 -25.34 3.39 24.72
C LEU A 106 -24.02 2.98 24.03
N LEU A 107 -24.07 2.49 22.79
CA LEU A 107 -22.87 2.21 22.00
C LEU A 107 -22.00 3.47 21.81
N GLU A 108 -22.62 4.60 21.47
CA GLU A 108 -21.89 5.86 21.28
C GLU A 108 -21.32 6.40 22.60
N SER A 109 -22.09 6.33 23.69
CA SER A 109 -21.64 6.70 25.03
C SER A 109 -20.41 5.89 25.44
N ASN A 110 -20.47 4.56 25.28
CA ASN A 110 -19.35 3.67 25.55
C ASN A 110 -18.13 3.98 24.68
N TYR A 111 -18.34 4.28 23.40
CA TYR A 111 -17.26 4.70 22.50
C TYR A 111 -16.58 6.00 22.94
N LYS A 112 -17.35 7.01 23.35
CA LYS A 112 -16.82 8.28 23.89
C LYS A 112 -16.07 8.06 25.20
N ALA A 113 -16.59 7.22 26.09
CA ALA A 113 -15.96 6.89 27.37
C ALA A 113 -14.59 6.20 27.18
N ILE A 114 -14.47 5.25 26.25
CA ILE A 114 -13.17 4.61 25.93
C ILE A 114 -12.13 5.64 25.51
N GLY A 115 -12.51 6.62 24.68
CA GLY A 115 -11.61 7.70 24.28
C GLY A 115 -11.14 8.56 25.47
N GLN A 116 -12.02 8.80 26.45
CA GLN A 116 -11.69 9.53 27.68
C GLN A 116 -10.78 8.71 28.61
N SER A 117 -11.08 7.43 28.81
CA SER A 117 -10.26 6.51 29.61
C SER A 117 -8.86 6.30 29.02
N PHE A 118 -8.74 6.21 27.69
CA PHE A 118 -7.43 6.12 27.02
C PHE A 118 -6.62 7.40 27.21
N ASN A 119 -7.23 8.58 27.13
CA ASN A 119 -6.54 9.84 27.38
C ASN A 119 -6.11 9.97 28.84
N LEU A 120 -6.94 9.53 29.80
CA LEU A 120 -6.59 9.45 31.22
C LEU A 120 -5.38 8.53 31.45
N LEU A 121 -5.38 7.32 30.89
CA LEU A 121 -4.26 6.38 30.98
C LEU A 121 -3.00 6.90 30.28
N LYS A 122 -3.14 7.59 29.15
CA LYS A 122 -2.00 8.22 28.44
C LYS A 122 -1.41 9.38 29.23
N THR A 123 -2.25 10.21 29.87
CA THR A 123 -1.82 11.26 30.78
C THR A 123 -1.16 10.67 32.01
N GLN A 124 -1.66 9.56 32.56
CA GLN A 124 -1.00 8.82 33.65
C GLN A 124 0.36 8.26 33.23
N LEU A 125 0.47 7.60 32.06
CA LEU A 125 1.75 7.13 31.51
C LEU A 125 2.77 8.26 31.29
N GLN A 126 2.33 9.44 30.85
CA GLN A 126 3.20 10.62 30.70
C GLN A 126 3.61 11.24 32.04
N LEU A 127 2.87 10.95 33.12
CA LEU A 127 3.20 11.34 34.50
C LEU A 127 4.00 10.24 35.23
N GLU A 128 3.91 8.99 34.78
CA GLU A 128 4.58 7.80 35.33
C GLU A 128 5.98 7.55 34.74
N GLU A 129 6.49 8.38 33.82
CA GLU A 129 7.93 8.44 33.47
C GLU A 129 8.82 8.92 34.65
N VAL A 130 8.26 9.05 35.86
CA VAL A 130 8.96 9.39 37.10
C VAL A 130 8.96 8.27 38.15
N GLU A 131 8.13 7.22 38.12
CA GLU A 131 8.21 6.21 39.19
C GLU A 131 7.63 4.82 38.84
N VAL A 132 8.37 3.79 39.24
CA VAL A 132 8.23 2.38 38.87
C VAL A 132 7.34 1.59 39.86
N ALA A 133 6.69 0.55 39.32
CA ALA A 133 6.30 -0.75 39.93
C ALA A 133 4.86 -1.00 40.46
N THR A 134 4.19 -1.89 39.71
CA THR A 134 3.38 -3.06 40.11
C THR A 134 2.00 -2.88 40.78
N LYS A 135 0.96 -3.47 40.16
CA LYS A 135 0.36 -4.77 40.55
C LYS A 135 -0.83 -5.17 39.66
N ASN A 136 -0.94 -6.49 39.42
CA ASN A 136 -1.98 -7.19 38.67
C ASN A 136 -3.31 -7.27 39.42
N VAL A 137 -4.44 -7.18 38.70
CA VAL A 137 -5.72 -7.79 39.10
C VAL A 137 -6.43 -8.33 37.85
N GLU A 138 -6.65 -9.65 37.82
CA GLU A 138 -7.49 -10.33 36.83
C GLU A 138 -8.98 -10.15 37.14
N ALA A 139 -9.80 -9.90 36.11
CA ALA A 139 -11.24 -10.06 36.19
C ALA A 139 -11.73 -10.91 35.01
N LYS A 140 -12.20 -12.12 35.30
CA LYS A 140 -12.89 -13.02 34.36
C LYS A 140 -14.24 -12.43 33.97
N ARG A 141 -14.53 -12.38 32.67
CA ARG A 141 -15.88 -12.17 32.12
C ARG A 141 -16.34 -13.43 31.41
N THR A 142 -17.53 -13.90 31.78
CA THR A 142 -18.29 -14.96 31.10
C THR A 142 -19.04 -14.36 29.92
N GLU A 143 -18.90 -14.96 28.74
CA GLU A 143 -19.56 -14.53 27.50
C GLU A 143 -20.86 -15.31 27.24
N LYS A 144 -21.96 -14.58 27.00
CA LYS A 144 -23.05 -15.04 26.13
C LYS A 144 -22.93 -14.28 24.81
N LYS A 145 -22.88 -15.02 23.69
CA LYS A 145 -22.84 -14.46 22.33
C LYS A 145 -24.24 -14.05 21.88
N ASP A 146 -24.60 -12.81 22.17
CA ASP A 146 -25.54 -12.06 21.32
C ASP A 146 -24.71 -11.29 20.29
N VAL A 147 -25.17 -11.27 19.03
CA VAL A 147 -24.50 -10.53 17.94
C VAL A 147 -24.54 -9.06 18.30
N LYS A 148 -23.41 -8.52 18.81
CA LYS A 148 -23.33 -7.12 19.21
C LYS A 148 -23.53 -6.23 17.97
N PRO A 149 -24.46 -5.26 18.00
CA PRO A 149 -24.60 -4.29 16.92
C PRO A 149 -23.27 -3.57 16.69
N MET A 150 -22.75 -3.64 15.46
CA MET A 150 -21.50 -2.99 15.07
C MET A 150 -21.81 -1.56 14.62
N ALA A 151 -21.05 -0.57 15.09
CA ALA A 151 -21.28 0.83 14.80
C ALA A 151 -20.04 1.53 14.24
N ARG A 152 -20.22 2.40 13.25
CA ARG A 152 -19.16 3.17 12.58
C ARG A 152 -19.11 4.60 13.08
N PHE A 153 -18.63 4.77 14.31
CA PHE A 153 -18.48 6.11 14.89
C PHE A 153 -17.28 6.87 14.34
N ALA A 154 -16.24 6.19 13.86
CA ALA A 154 -15.03 6.84 13.34
C ALA A 154 -15.04 6.94 11.81
N ARG A 155 -14.20 7.84 11.28
CA ARG A 155 -13.77 7.83 9.89
C ARG A 155 -12.88 6.61 9.62
N ARG A 156 -12.83 6.13 8.38
CA ARG A 156 -11.87 5.11 7.97
C ARG A 156 -10.51 5.74 7.68
N ARG A 157 -9.53 4.87 7.48
CA ARG A 157 -8.21 5.21 6.96
C ARG A 157 -7.97 4.45 5.67
N THR A 158 -7.09 4.97 4.83
CA THR A 158 -6.59 4.25 3.66
C THR A 158 -6.00 2.92 4.11
N HIS A 159 -6.10 1.89 3.26
CA HIS A 159 -5.69 0.55 3.61
C HIS A 159 -4.16 0.46 3.65
N ASN A 160 -3.52 0.79 2.53
CA ASN A 160 -2.09 0.82 2.37
C ASN A 160 -1.69 1.82 1.28
N GLU A 161 -0.42 2.19 1.27
CA GLU A 161 0.24 2.68 0.06
C GLU A 161 0.89 1.49 -0.64
N GLN A 162 0.57 1.30 -1.92
CA GLN A 162 1.25 0.32 -2.76
C GLN A 162 2.44 0.99 -3.43
N LEU A 163 3.63 0.40 -3.34
CA LEU A 163 4.83 0.90 -4.04
C LEU A 163 5.18 -0.01 -5.21
N VAL A 164 5.82 0.56 -6.24
CA VAL A 164 6.57 -0.19 -7.25
C VAL A 164 8.03 0.23 -7.16
N VAL A 165 8.92 -0.72 -6.94
CA VAL A 165 10.32 -0.49 -6.58
C VAL A 165 11.21 -1.35 -7.46
N ARG A 166 12.32 -0.79 -7.94
CA ARG A 166 13.38 -1.55 -8.62
C ARG A 166 14.24 -2.32 -7.61
N PRO A 167 14.93 -3.40 -8.01
CA PRO A 167 15.81 -4.17 -7.10
C PRO A 167 16.90 -3.34 -6.40
N CYS A 168 17.33 -2.22 -7.01
CA CYS A 168 18.28 -1.27 -6.41
C CYS A 168 17.67 -0.39 -5.30
N GLY A 169 16.36 -0.48 -5.07
CA GLY A 169 15.62 0.32 -4.10
C GLY A 169 15.04 1.62 -4.64
N ILE A 170 15.21 1.97 -5.93
CA ILE A 170 14.57 3.13 -6.54
C ILE A 170 13.05 2.91 -6.64
N ILE A 171 12.27 3.87 -6.15
CA ILE A 171 10.81 3.82 -6.20
C ILE A 171 10.35 4.40 -7.53
N LEU A 172 9.68 3.60 -8.36
CA LEU A 172 9.15 4.03 -9.65
C LEU A 172 7.84 4.79 -9.49
N ALA A 173 6.97 4.29 -8.59
CA ALA A 173 5.64 4.83 -8.41
C ALA A 173 5.06 4.41 -7.06
N ARG A 174 3.99 5.09 -6.67
CA ARG A 174 3.14 4.70 -5.55
C ARG A 174 1.66 4.91 -5.87
N GLY A 175 0.80 4.22 -5.14
CA GLY A 175 -0.64 4.40 -5.20
C GLY A 175 -1.31 4.20 -3.84
N THR A 176 -2.27 5.05 -3.50
CA THR A 176 -3.08 4.91 -2.28
C THR A 176 -4.23 3.95 -2.51
N PHE A 177 -4.31 2.87 -1.73
CA PHE A 177 -5.37 1.87 -1.82
C PHE A 177 -6.40 2.07 -0.70
N TYR A 178 -7.67 1.81 -1.01
CA TYR A 178 -8.79 2.06 -0.12
C TYR A 178 -9.49 0.75 0.21
N GLY A 179 -9.81 0.54 1.49
CA GLY A 179 -10.66 -0.54 1.97
C GLY A 179 -10.08 -1.97 1.91
N ALA A 180 -9.26 -2.28 0.91
CA ALA A 180 -8.52 -3.53 0.76
C ALA A 180 -7.26 -3.29 -0.07
N GLU A 181 -6.34 -4.25 -0.07
CA GLU A 181 -5.36 -4.38 -1.14
C GLU A 181 -6.12 -4.71 -2.43
N ALA A 182 -6.23 -3.74 -3.34
CA ALA A 182 -6.70 -4.02 -4.68
C ALA A 182 -5.72 -5.01 -5.35
N LEU A 183 -6.19 -5.80 -6.31
CA LEU A 183 -5.36 -6.75 -7.06
C LEU A 183 -4.16 -6.07 -7.76
N GLY A 184 -4.17 -4.74 -7.85
CA GLY A 184 -3.05 -3.94 -8.31
C GLY A 184 -2.98 -3.78 -9.82
N SER A 185 -3.80 -4.49 -10.61
CA SER A 185 -3.78 -4.45 -12.08
C SER A 185 -3.93 -3.02 -12.64
N GLU A 186 -4.96 -2.27 -12.22
CA GLU A 186 -5.17 -0.88 -12.67
C GLU A 186 -3.98 0.02 -12.32
N PHE A 187 -3.44 -0.13 -11.11
CA PHE A 187 -2.26 0.59 -10.65
C PHE A 187 -1.04 0.22 -11.50
N LEU A 188 -0.77 -1.06 -11.70
CA LEU A 188 0.36 -1.56 -12.48
C LEU A 188 0.27 -1.11 -13.95
N THR A 189 -0.92 -1.13 -14.57
CA THR A 189 -1.09 -0.59 -15.93
C THR A 189 -0.96 0.94 -16.00
N THR A 190 -1.13 1.64 -14.88
CA THR A 190 -0.86 3.09 -14.81
C THR A 190 0.64 3.37 -14.66
N VAL A 191 1.36 2.50 -13.95
CA VAL A 191 2.83 2.58 -13.79
C VAL A 191 3.55 2.09 -15.04
N PHE A 192 3.01 1.07 -15.70
CA PHE A 192 3.54 0.47 -16.92
C PHE A 192 2.48 0.61 -18.01
N PRO A 193 2.36 1.76 -18.68
CA PRO A 193 1.28 2.02 -19.63
C PRO A 193 1.38 1.21 -20.93
N SER A 194 2.56 0.67 -21.25
CA SER A 194 2.79 -0.16 -22.44
C SER A 194 3.47 -1.48 -22.06
N ARG A 195 3.38 -2.46 -22.97
CA ARG A 195 4.13 -3.72 -22.86
C ARG A 195 5.65 -3.50 -22.77
N ARG A 196 6.18 -2.47 -23.44
CA ARG A 196 7.61 -2.12 -23.43
C ARG A 196 8.06 -1.52 -22.09
N SER A 197 7.13 -0.94 -21.34
CA SER A 197 7.41 -0.41 -19.99
C SER A 197 7.29 -1.47 -18.89
N ALA A 198 6.53 -2.53 -19.11
CA ALA A 198 6.35 -3.61 -18.14
C ALA A 198 7.69 -4.33 -17.89
N PRO A 199 7.98 -4.74 -16.64
CA PRO A 199 9.19 -5.50 -16.35
C PRO A 199 9.06 -6.93 -16.91
N ASP A 200 10.18 -7.56 -17.21
CA ASP A 200 10.21 -8.99 -17.58
C ASP A 200 9.83 -9.85 -16.37
N VAL A 201 10.09 -9.36 -15.15
CA VAL A 201 9.83 -10.05 -13.89
C VAL A 201 9.18 -9.09 -12.91
N LEU A 202 8.00 -9.45 -12.40
CA LEU A 202 7.30 -8.70 -11.36
C LEU A 202 7.16 -9.55 -10.10
N PHE A 203 7.82 -9.15 -9.02
CA PHE A 203 7.59 -9.74 -7.70
C PHE A 203 6.43 -9.04 -6.99
N TYR A 204 5.47 -9.83 -6.50
CA TYR A 204 4.35 -9.35 -5.69
C TYR A 204 3.83 -10.50 -4.82
N ASP A 205 3.58 -10.28 -3.54
CA ASP A 205 3.08 -11.31 -2.63
C ASP A 205 1.72 -11.87 -3.08
N ASN A 206 0.85 -11.02 -3.63
CA ASN A 206 -0.47 -11.40 -4.10
C ASN A 206 -0.52 -11.75 -5.59
N ASN A 207 0.62 -12.09 -6.20
CA ASN A 207 0.67 -12.44 -7.63
C ASN A 207 -0.22 -13.62 -8.00
N CYS A 208 -0.50 -14.55 -7.08
CA CYS A 208 -1.40 -15.66 -7.37
C CYS A 208 -2.84 -15.19 -7.65
N GLN A 209 -3.34 -14.17 -6.94
CA GLN A 209 -4.65 -13.58 -7.20
C GLN A 209 -4.61 -12.67 -8.42
N LEU A 210 -3.55 -11.86 -8.58
CA LEU A 210 -3.37 -11.02 -9.78
C LEU A 210 -3.32 -11.87 -11.05
N HIS A 211 -2.57 -12.98 -11.05
CA HIS A 211 -2.50 -13.89 -12.19
C HIS A 211 -3.85 -14.53 -12.50
N ARG A 212 -4.64 -14.94 -11.48
CA ARG A 212 -6.02 -15.44 -11.73
C ARG A 212 -6.89 -14.38 -12.38
N TYR A 213 -6.82 -13.15 -11.87
CA TYR A 213 -7.55 -12.04 -12.45
C TYR A 213 -7.12 -11.76 -13.89
N ILE A 214 -5.83 -11.70 -14.17
CA ILE A 214 -5.30 -11.54 -15.54
C ILE A 214 -5.77 -12.67 -16.45
N ALA A 215 -5.84 -13.92 -15.96
CA ALA A 215 -6.28 -15.07 -16.75
C ALA A 215 -7.71 -14.91 -17.30
N ASP A 216 -8.57 -14.13 -16.64
CA ASP A 216 -9.94 -13.86 -17.08
C ASP A 216 -10.07 -12.57 -17.91
N HIS A 217 -8.99 -11.81 -18.13
CA HIS A 217 -9.00 -10.50 -18.78
C HIS A 217 -8.03 -10.42 -19.97
N PRO A 218 -8.49 -10.68 -21.22
CA PRO A 218 -7.62 -10.78 -22.40
C PRO A 218 -6.71 -9.57 -22.64
N ARG A 219 -7.18 -8.35 -22.38
CA ARG A 219 -6.36 -7.13 -22.53
C ARG A 219 -5.18 -7.10 -21.55
N LEU A 220 -5.38 -7.61 -20.33
CA LEU A 220 -4.30 -7.70 -19.34
C LEU A 220 -3.36 -8.86 -19.65
N GLN A 221 -3.87 -9.96 -20.22
CA GLN A 221 -3.03 -11.05 -20.70
C GLN A 221 -2.07 -10.54 -21.76
N GLU A 222 -2.58 -9.84 -22.78
CA GLU A 222 -1.75 -9.22 -23.82
C GLU A 222 -0.73 -8.25 -23.23
N HIS A 223 -1.16 -7.42 -22.27
CA HIS A 223 -0.29 -6.42 -21.64
C HIS A 223 0.87 -7.03 -20.82
N PHE A 224 0.64 -8.14 -20.12
CA PHE A 224 1.63 -8.80 -19.26
C PHE A 224 2.15 -10.13 -19.83
N GLN A 225 1.95 -10.41 -21.13
CA GLN A 225 2.28 -11.72 -21.70
C GLN A 225 3.76 -12.09 -21.61
N ASP A 226 4.64 -11.08 -21.58
CA ASP A 226 6.10 -11.25 -21.48
C ASP A 226 6.60 -11.01 -20.04
N THR A 227 5.70 -10.83 -19.07
CA THR A 227 6.04 -10.60 -17.67
C THR A 227 5.85 -11.86 -16.84
N ALA A 228 6.93 -12.36 -16.24
CA ALA A 228 6.88 -13.39 -15.21
C ALA A 228 6.31 -12.82 -13.90
N LEU A 229 5.09 -13.23 -13.55
CA LEU A 229 4.41 -12.86 -12.30
C LEU A 229 4.78 -13.83 -11.19
N VAL A 230 5.78 -13.49 -10.39
CA VAL A 230 6.34 -14.36 -9.35
C VAL A 230 5.99 -13.90 -7.93
N VAL A 231 5.67 -14.83 -7.05
CA VAL A 231 5.44 -14.50 -5.63
C VAL A 231 6.78 -14.28 -4.93
N ASP A 232 6.84 -13.29 -4.05
CA ASP A 232 8.03 -13.06 -3.22
C ASP A 232 8.34 -14.30 -2.36
N ILE A 233 9.60 -14.75 -2.40
CA ILE A 233 10.08 -15.97 -1.74
C ILE A 233 9.86 -15.94 -0.22
N PHE A 234 9.98 -14.77 0.42
CA PHE A 234 9.74 -14.64 1.86
C PHE A 234 8.24 -14.79 2.20
N HIS A 235 7.36 -14.37 1.29
CA HIS A 235 5.92 -14.58 1.39
C HIS A 235 5.51 -16.01 1.04
N PHE A 236 6.20 -16.66 0.10
CA PHE A 236 5.95 -18.05 -0.28
C PHE A 236 6.05 -19.01 0.91
N LYS A 237 7.07 -18.83 1.77
CA LYS A 237 7.26 -19.70 2.95
C LYS A 237 6.25 -19.47 4.07
N SER A 238 5.76 -18.24 4.23
CA SER A 238 5.00 -17.81 5.42
C SER A 238 3.49 -17.79 5.22
N LYS A 239 3.00 -17.53 4.00
CA LYS A 239 1.57 -17.35 3.70
C LYS A 239 0.99 -18.29 2.65
N HIS A 240 1.83 -18.97 1.86
CA HIS A 240 1.37 -19.99 0.93
C HIS A 240 1.60 -21.38 1.49
N SER A 241 0.53 -22.17 1.56
CA SER A 241 0.67 -23.59 1.85
C SER A 241 1.39 -24.26 0.68
N GLU A 242 2.23 -25.27 0.94
CA GLU A 242 2.75 -26.18 -0.09
C GLU A 242 1.64 -26.80 -0.97
N LYS A 243 0.39 -26.81 -0.47
CA LYS A 243 -0.80 -27.28 -1.17
C LYS A 243 -1.43 -26.26 -2.13
N ASP A 244 -0.93 -25.02 -2.20
CA ASP A 244 -1.39 -24.03 -3.17
C ASP A 244 -0.80 -24.35 -4.56
N LEU A 245 -1.38 -25.39 -5.19
CA LEU A 245 -0.98 -25.91 -6.49
C LEU A 245 -1.00 -24.84 -7.59
N TYR A 246 -1.90 -23.87 -7.47
CA TYR A 246 -2.00 -22.79 -8.44
C TYR A 246 -0.80 -21.84 -8.33
N CYS A 247 -0.50 -21.36 -7.11
CA CYS A 247 0.66 -20.49 -6.88
C CYS A 247 1.96 -21.19 -7.27
N ASN A 248 2.14 -22.47 -6.90
CA ASN A 248 3.33 -23.24 -7.25
C ASN A 248 3.50 -23.38 -8.78
N ARG A 249 2.40 -23.59 -9.51
CA ARG A 249 2.44 -23.77 -10.96
C ARG A 249 2.67 -22.47 -11.74
N HIS A 250 2.08 -21.36 -11.29
CA HIS A 250 2.01 -20.13 -12.09
C HIS A 250 2.89 -19.00 -11.57
N CYS A 251 3.28 -19.01 -10.30
CA CYS A 251 3.97 -17.89 -9.66
C CYS A 251 5.25 -18.29 -8.92
N ASN A 252 5.75 -19.51 -9.13
CA ASN A 252 6.97 -19.98 -8.47
C ASN A 252 8.21 -19.41 -9.17
N ALA A 253 8.98 -18.60 -8.45
CA ALA A 253 10.21 -18.00 -8.96
C ALA A 253 11.26 -19.04 -9.40
N LEU A 254 11.29 -20.22 -8.77
CA LEU A 254 12.21 -21.32 -9.15
C LEU A 254 11.83 -22.00 -10.47
N ALA A 255 10.68 -21.68 -11.05
CA ALA A 255 10.35 -22.12 -12.41
C ALA A 255 11.21 -21.40 -13.49
N TYR A 256 11.93 -20.34 -13.10
CA TYR A 256 12.76 -19.52 -13.98
C TYR A 256 14.23 -19.64 -13.57
N PRO A 257 15.05 -20.44 -14.28
CA PRO A 257 16.46 -20.65 -13.95
C PRO A 257 17.28 -19.37 -13.89
N GLU A 258 16.90 -18.36 -14.67
CA GLU A 258 17.56 -17.05 -14.71
C GLU A 258 17.34 -16.22 -13.43
N LEU A 259 16.42 -16.60 -12.56
CA LEU A 259 16.13 -15.88 -11.30
C LEU A 259 16.93 -16.39 -10.10
N PHE A 260 17.41 -17.63 -10.14
CA PHE A 260 18.12 -18.26 -9.03
C PHE A 260 19.28 -19.13 -9.52
N ASP A 261 20.48 -18.81 -9.06
CA ASP A 261 21.65 -19.63 -9.29
C ASP A 261 21.74 -20.72 -8.24
N GLU A 262 21.55 -21.98 -8.65
CA GLU A 262 21.60 -23.13 -7.75
C GLU A 262 22.99 -23.44 -7.22
N GLU A 263 24.06 -23.07 -7.93
CA GLU A 263 25.44 -23.33 -7.53
C GLU A 263 25.86 -22.36 -6.44
N SER A 264 25.70 -21.05 -6.67
CA SER A 264 26.04 -20.04 -5.68
C SER A 264 24.97 -19.86 -4.60
N LYS A 265 23.77 -20.45 -4.78
CA LYS A 265 22.59 -20.24 -3.92
C LYS A 265 22.21 -18.76 -3.80
N THR A 266 22.33 -18.03 -4.91
CA THR A 266 22.07 -16.58 -4.94
C THR A 266 20.89 -16.23 -5.86
N TRP A 267 20.14 -15.21 -5.46
CA TRP A 267 19.06 -14.65 -6.28
C TRP A 267 19.61 -13.57 -7.22
N THR A 268 19.13 -13.58 -8.46
CA THR A 268 19.51 -12.61 -9.49
C THR A 268 19.09 -11.18 -9.13
N PHE A 269 17.92 -11.03 -8.50
CA PHE A 269 17.36 -9.76 -8.08
C PHE A 269 17.05 -9.75 -6.58
N ASN A 270 17.21 -8.58 -5.96
CA ASN A 270 16.79 -8.35 -4.58
C ASN A 270 15.26 -8.17 -4.51
N SER A 271 14.53 -9.24 -4.22
CA SER A 271 13.06 -9.18 -4.05
C SER A 271 12.65 -8.38 -2.80
N SER A 272 13.48 -8.33 -1.75
CA SER A 272 13.21 -7.58 -0.51
C SER A 272 13.36 -6.06 -0.65
N ALA A 273 13.66 -5.53 -1.84
CA ALA A 273 13.85 -4.10 -2.05
C ALA A 273 12.61 -3.26 -1.66
N CYS A 274 11.41 -3.80 -1.89
CA CYS A 274 10.17 -3.12 -1.51
C CYS A 274 9.96 -3.13 0.01
N GLU A 275 10.19 -4.25 0.70
CA GLU A 275 10.11 -4.34 2.16
C GLU A 275 11.05 -3.34 2.87
N GLN A 276 12.31 -3.25 2.42
CA GLN A 276 13.28 -2.28 2.96
C GLN A 276 12.83 -0.83 2.73
N THR A 277 12.19 -0.58 1.59
CA THR A 277 11.64 0.73 1.24
C THR A 277 10.41 1.06 2.08
N ASN A 278 9.55 0.09 2.33
CA ASN A 278 8.37 0.19 3.20
C ASN A 278 8.78 0.54 4.63
N ALA A 279 9.82 -0.11 5.15
CA ALA A 279 10.39 0.21 6.47
C ALA A 279 10.88 1.67 6.54
N TRP A 280 11.53 2.19 5.49
CA TRP A 280 11.93 3.59 5.43
C TRP A 280 10.72 4.54 5.38
N LEU A 281 9.71 4.25 4.55
CA LEU A 281 8.55 5.11 4.36
C LEU A 281 7.71 5.22 5.64
N ASN A 282 7.62 4.13 6.42
CA ASN A 282 6.91 4.11 7.69
C ASN A 282 7.40 5.14 8.72
N ASN A 283 8.66 5.60 8.63
CA ASN A 283 9.17 6.66 9.50
C ASN A 283 8.41 7.99 9.35
N PHE A 284 7.72 8.20 8.23
CA PHE A 284 6.90 9.38 7.99
C PHE A 284 5.45 9.26 8.48
N GLN A 285 5.02 8.08 8.97
CA GLN A 285 3.66 7.85 9.47
C GLN A 285 3.20 8.91 10.47
N PRO A 286 4.00 9.34 11.48
CA PRO A 286 3.58 10.38 12.43
C PRO A 286 3.26 11.73 11.76
N ILE A 287 3.96 12.06 10.68
CA ILE A 287 3.79 13.32 9.94
C ILE A 287 2.51 13.26 9.10
N VAL A 288 2.31 12.16 8.37
CA VAL A 288 1.23 12.05 7.38
C VAL A 288 -0.11 11.60 7.96
N ARG A 289 -0.12 11.12 9.22
CA ARG A 289 -1.26 10.47 9.88
C ARG A 289 -2.57 11.25 9.78
N GLU A 290 -2.57 12.56 9.87
CA GLU A 290 -3.80 13.37 9.85
C GLU A 290 -3.86 14.35 8.67
N MET A 291 -3.00 14.14 7.66
CA MET A 291 -3.01 14.93 6.44
C MET A 291 -4.24 14.64 5.58
N LEU A 292 -4.76 15.69 4.96
CA LEU A 292 -5.74 15.56 3.88
C LEU A 292 -5.07 15.12 2.58
N PRO A 293 -5.82 14.51 1.64
CA PRO A 293 -5.27 13.86 0.45
C PRO A 293 -4.25 14.70 -0.31
N VAL A 294 -4.58 15.93 -0.69
CA VAL A 294 -3.70 16.79 -1.51
C VAL A 294 -2.31 16.96 -0.91
N ARG A 295 -2.23 17.18 0.42
CA ARG A 295 -0.95 17.37 1.12
C ARG A 295 -0.24 16.05 1.36
N TYR A 296 -1.00 15.00 1.67
CA TYR A 296 -0.48 13.66 1.88
C TYR A 296 0.26 13.16 0.64
N GLU A 297 -0.41 13.21 -0.51
CA GLU A 297 0.14 12.75 -1.79
C GLU A 297 1.40 13.55 -2.15
N PHE A 298 1.29 14.88 -2.09
CA PHE A 298 2.40 15.78 -2.37
C PHE A 298 3.62 15.50 -1.49
N PHE A 299 3.39 15.37 -0.18
CA PHE A 299 4.48 15.15 0.79
C PHE A 299 5.18 13.83 0.52
N LEU A 300 4.44 12.74 0.33
CA LEU A 300 5.04 11.43 0.06
C LEU A 300 5.82 11.43 -1.26
N ASP A 301 5.30 12.05 -2.31
CA ASP A 301 6.01 12.13 -3.58
C ASP A 301 7.31 12.93 -3.47
N GLU A 302 7.32 14.03 -2.71
CA GLU A 302 8.53 14.84 -2.51
C GLU A 302 9.60 14.09 -1.71
N VAL A 303 9.24 13.41 -0.61
CA VAL A 303 10.23 12.63 0.15
C VAL A 303 10.77 11.44 -0.64
N ILE A 304 9.93 10.82 -1.48
CA ILE A 304 10.33 9.74 -2.39
C ILE A 304 11.30 10.27 -3.46
N LYS A 305 11.00 11.43 -4.04
CA LYS A 305 11.85 12.07 -5.04
C LYS A 305 13.24 12.36 -4.48
N GLU A 306 13.33 12.95 -3.29
CA GLU A 306 14.61 13.21 -2.63
C GLU A 306 15.36 11.93 -2.27
N ARG A 307 14.66 10.89 -1.78
CA ARG A 307 15.28 9.58 -1.55
C ARG A 307 15.84 8.98 -2.83
N ASN A 308 15.09 9.03 -3.92
CA ASN A 308 15.51 8.48 -5.20
C ASN A 308 16.76 9.19 -5.73
N ARG A 309 16.82 10.52 -5.65
CA ARG A 309 18.02 11.30 -6.00
C ARG A 309 19.23 10.86 -5.18
N HIS A 310 19.07 10.75 -3.87
CA HIS A 310 20.14 10.25 -2.99
C HIS A 310 20.59 8.82 -3.37
N ARG A 311 19.62 7.92 -3.65
CA ARG A 311 19.92 6.56 -4.09
C ARG A 311 20.67 6.52 -5.42
N VAL A 312 20.31 7.37 -6.37
CA VAL A 312 21.05 7.49 -7.64
C VAL A 312 22.51 7.87 -7.39
N GLU A 313 22.77 8.86 -6.54
CA GLU A 313 24.15 9.25 -6.19
C GLU A 313 24.93 8.10 -5.53
N GLU A 314 24.30 7.34 -4.63
CA GLU A 314 24.92 6.18 -4.00
C GLU A 314 25.24 5.07 -5.03
N LEU A 315 24.31 4.82 -5.96
CA LEU A 315 24.52 3.85 -7.05
C LEU A 315 25.67 4.29 -7.97
N GLN A 316 25.79 5.59 -8.28
CA GLN A 316 26.91 6.14 -9.04
C GLN A 316 28.24 5.94 -8.30
N LYS A 317 28.30 6.27 -7.00
CA LYS A 317 29.51 6.10 -6.17
C LYS A 317 29.97 4.65 -6.09
N ARG A 318 29.03 3.69 -6.15
CA ARG A 318 29.29 2.25 -6.15
C ARG A 318 29.56 1.67 -7.54
N GLY A 319 29.50 2.49 -8.60
CA GLY A 319 29.78 2.06 -9.97
C GLY A 319 28.65 1.33 -10.67
N HIS A 320 27.42 1.32 -10.15
CA HIS A 320 26.29 0.57 -10.74
C HIS A 320 25.63 1.21 -11.96
N MET A 321 26.24 2.27 -12.51
CA MET A 321 25.82 2.95 -13.75
C MET A 321 24.31 3.30 -13.84
N PRO A 322 23.74 4.02 -12.86
CA PRO A 322 22.33 4.42 -12.94
C PRO A 322 22.10 5.43 -14.08
N HIS A 323 21.06 5.20 -14.87
CA HIS A 323 20.64 6.03 -15.99
C HIS A 323 19.13 5.94 -16.19
N LEU A 324 18.59 6.83 -17.03
CA LEU A 324 17.19 6.79 -17.46
C LEU A 324 17.12 6.18 -18.85
N VAL A 325 16.25 5.19 -19.03
CA VAL A 325 15.91 4.67 -20.36
C VAL A 325 15.10 5.73 -21.11
N PRO A 326 15.39 6.02 -22.38
CA PRO A 326 14.60 6.96 -23.17
C PRO A 326 13.12 6.60 -23.19
N ALA A 327 12.24 7.57 -22.98
CA ALA A 327 10.80 7.34 -22.95
C ALA A 327 10.27 6.72 -24.26
N SER A 328 10.89 7.02 -25.40
CA SER A 328 10.56 6.43 -26.71
C SER A 328 10.80 4.92 -26.78
N GLU A 329 11.63 4.36 -25.90
CA GLU A 329 11.84 2.91 -25.81
C GLU A 329 10.77 2.23 -24.95
N LEU A 330 10.16 2.96 -24.01
CA LEU A 330 9.22 2.43 -23.02
C LEU A 330 7.76 2.76 -23.33
N ILE A 331 7.47 3.80 -24.11
CA ILE A 331 6.12 4.27 -24.41
C ILE A 331 5.96 4.27 -25.94
N ASP A 332 4.77 3.88 -26.40
CA ASP A 332 4.36 3.89 -27.82
C ASP A 332 4.10 5.30 -28.37
#